data_AF-G5HFE9-F1
#
_entry.id   AF-G5HFE9-F1
#
_cell.length_a   1.000
_cell.length_b   1.000
_cell.length_c   1.000
_cell.angle_alpha   90.00
_cell.angle_beta   90.00
_cell.angle_gamma   90.00
#
_symmetry.space_group_name_H-M   'P 1'
#
loop_
_entity.id
_entity.type
_entity.pdbx_description
1 polymer ?
#
loop_
_entity_poly.entity_id
_entity_poly.type
_entity_poly.pdbx_seq_one_letter_code
_entity_poly.pdbx_strand_id
1 'polypeptide(L)'
;MKTVVILGADSMGMAVADMLNPREMKLVGLGDTRAETWNVFSDLEKGELKEEIQGMPVMPIDLAVALQPDIIVIATTDPEKSHALQYMAIRAGFLNDIIFIRDLCQQFSATCNVLRRICRRLTGLCIEGNVAELGCYRGDTSWQLNALMPDRRLYLFDTFEGFDPRDTAKEQELACSNAEAGQFSGADEEKLMERMPVKEQVIIKKGWFPETAFDMEDETFALVYMDACLYNPTFSGLEFFFPRMARGGVILLKGGRHVGYGGVAKAVEDLEAKYGALLMLPAGGLDDTLMIVHP
;
A
#
# COMPACT_ATOMS: atom_id res chain seq x y z
N MET A 1 24.95 -5.19 -17.78
CA MET A 1 23.80 -4.60 -17.08
C MET A 1 22.65 -4.57 -18.06
N LYS A 2 21.55 -5.26 -17.74
CA LYS A 2 20.39 -5.36 -18.62
C LYS A 2 19.64 -4.02 -18.67
N THR A 3 19.26 -3.55 -19.85
CA THR A 3 18.39 -2.38 -19.98
C THR A 3 16.95 -2.78 -19.71
N VAL A 4 16.22 -1.93 -19.00
CA VAL A 4 14.84 -2.21 -18.56
C VAL A 4 13.94 -1.04 -18.92
N VAL A 5 12.77 -1.36 -19.46
CA VAL A 5 11.63 -0.45 -19.56
C VAL A 5 10.53 -0.95 -18.64
N ILE A 6 9.91 -0.04 -17.90
CA ILE A 6 8.71 -0.35 -17.09
C ILE A 6 7.47 0.11 -17.86
N LEU A 7 6.47 -0.75 -18.00
CA LEU A 7 5.15 -0.38 -18.53
C LEU A 7 4.18 -0.09 -17.39
N GLY A 8 3.68 1.14 -17.35
CA GLY A 8 2.91 1.76 -16.28
C GLY A 8 3.72 2.90 -15.63
N ALA A 9 3.25 4.14 -15.77
CA ALA A 9 3.86 5.33 -15.15
C ALA A 9 3.00 5.89 -14.00
N ASP A 10 2.29 5.02 -13.28
CA ASP A 10 1.57 5.33 -12.06
C ASP A 10 2.42 5.06 -10.80
N SER A 11 1.81 5.11 -9.62
CA SER A 11 2.51 4.84 -8.35
C SER A 11 3.16 3.45 -8.32
N MET A 12 2.53 2.43 -8.92
CA MET A 12 3.08 1.08 -9.01
C MET A 12 4.33 1.08 -9.89
N GLY A 13 4.28 1.75 -11.05
CA GLY A 13 5.43 1.92 -11.94
C GLY A 13 6.64 2.54 -11.24
N MET A 14 6.41 3.61 -10.47
CA MET A 14 7.46 4.30 -9.72
C MET A 14 8.03 3.44 -8.58
N ALA A 15 7.17 2.75 -7.82
CA ALA A 15 7.62 1.84 -6.77
C ALA A 15 8.47 0.68 -7.33
N VAL A 16 8.09 0.15 -8.49
CA VAL A 16 8.87 -0.88 -9.20
C VAL A 16 10.23 -0.33 -9.64
N ALA A 17 10.29 0.91 -10.12
CA ALA A 17 11.54 1.57 -10.49
C ALA A 17 12.51 1.65 -9.30
N ASP A 18 12.02 2.05 -8.13
CA ASP A 18 12.81 2.15 -6.90
C ASP A 18 13.30 0.78 -6.39
N MET A 19 12.60 -0.31 -6.73
CA MET A 19 12.98 -1.68 -6.37
C MET A 19 14.01 -2.31 -7.30
N LEU A 20 14.28 -1.75 -8.48
CA LEU A 20 15.25 -2.32 -9.42
C LEU A 20 16.64 -2.37 -8.81
N ASN A 21 17.34 -3.50 -8.96
CA ASN A 21 18.72 -3.62 -8.51
C ASN A 21 19.66 -2.92 -9.50
N PRO A 22 20.28 -1.77 -9.14
CA PRO A 22 21.08 -0.97 -10.05
C PRO A 22 22.40 -1.64 -10.46
N ARG A 23 22.79 -2.75 -9.82
CA ARG A 23 23.96 -3.55 -10.23
C ARG A 23 23.67 -4.43 -11.44
N GLU A 24 22.42 -4.85 -11.60
CA GLU A 24 22.01 -5.82 -12.62
C GLU A 24 21.19 -5.16 -13.74
N MET A 25 20.39 -4.16 -13.39
CA MET A 25 19.38 -3.55 -14.25
C MET A 25 19.56 -2.03 -14.33
N LYS A 26 19.39 -1.48 -15.54
CA LYS A 26 19.36 -0.04 -15.80
C LYS A 26 18.00 0.33 -16.37
N LEU A 27 17.21 1.09 -15.62
CA LEU A 27 16.00 1.70 -16.14
C LEU A 27 16.36 2.72 -17.23
N VAL A 28 15.80 2.55 -18.43
CA VAL A 28 16.02 3.45 -19.57
C VAL A 28 14.78 4.26 -19.95
N GLY A 29 13.61 3.90 -19.42
CA GLY A 29 12.38 4.65 -19.62
C GLY A 29 11.14 3.94 -19.08
N LEU A 30 10.03 4.67 -19.10
CA LEU A 30 8.69 4.18 -18.78
C LEU A 30 7.81 4.24 -20.04
N GLY A 31 6.99 3.21 -20.25
CA GLY A 31 5.94 3.19 -21.25
C GLY A 31 4.56 3.33 -20.60
N ASP A 32 3.70 4.22 -21.07
CA ASP A 32 2.33 4.36 -20.56
C ASP A 32 1.35 4.54 -21.73
N THR A 33 0.10 4.15 -21.54
CA THR A 33 -0.98 4.32 -22.53
C THR A 33 -1.57 5.73 -22.52
N ARG A 34 -1.38 6.48 -21.44
CA ARG A 34 -1.96 7.81 -21.19
C ARG A 34 -1.08 8.91 -21.77
N ALA A 35 -1.57 9.60 -22.78
CA ALA A 35 -0.83 10.65 -23.47
C ALA A 35 -0.40 11.81 -22.55
N GLU A 36 -1.21 12.12 -21.54
CA GLU A 36 -0.95 13.16 -20.55
C GLU A 36 0.29 12.88 -19.66
N THR A 37 0.78 11.64 -19.64
CA THR A 37 1.98 11.25 -18.89
C THR A 37 3.26 11.39 -19.70
N TRP A 38 3.18 11.51 -21.02
CA TRP A 38 4.35 11.45 -21.89
C TRP A 38 5.14 12.76 -21.85
N ASN A 39 6.45 12.66 -21.64
CA ASN A 39 7.34 13.82 -21.55
C ASN A 39 8.37 13.90 -22.68
N VAL A 40 8.38 12.93 -23.60
CA VAL A 40 9.37 12.80 -24.68
C VAL A 40 9.08 13.65 -25.92
N PHE A 41 7.84 14.13 -26.10
CA PHE A 41 7.44 14.91 -27.27
C PHE A 41 7.54 16.42 -27.04
N SER A 42 8.09 17.16 -28.01
CA SER A 42 8.00 18.62 -28.09
C SER A 42 6.67 19.07 -28.69
N ASP A 43 6.15 18.30 -29.65
CA ASP A 43 4.83 18.47 -30.26
C ASP A 43 4.22 17.07 -30.43
N LEU A 44 3.20 16.77 -29.63
CA LEU A 44 2.57 15.46 -29.62
C LEU A 44 1.76 15.18 -30.89
N GLU A 45 1.12 16.20 -31.47
CA GLU A 45 0.27 16.04 -32.65
C GLU A 45 1.11 15.73 -33.89
N LYS A 46 2.32 16.29 -33.95
CA LYS A 46 3.29 16.03 -35.02
C LYS A 46 4.23 14.85 -34.73
N GLY A 47 4.24 14.33 -33.51
CA GLY A 47 5.17 13.29 -33.07
C GLY A 47 6.63 13.76 -33.00
N GLU A 48 6.87 15.07 -32.85
CA GLU A 48 8.23 15.62 -32.74
C GLU A 48 8.80 15.33 -31.35
N LEU A 49 10.00 14.76 -31.31
CA LEU A 49 10.69 14.40 -30.07
C LEU A 49 11.53 15.57 -29.55
N LYS A 50 11.63 15.68 -28.23
CA LYS A 50 12.56 16.62 -27.58
C LYS A 50 14.00 16.18 -27.80
N GLU A 51 14.89 17.15 -28.02
CA GLU A 51 16.34 16.91 -28.06
C GLU A 51 16.90 16.55 -26.67
N GLU A 52 16.32 17.11 -25.61
CA GLU A 52 16.69 16.83 -24.22
C GLU A 52 15.44 16.61 -23.36
N ILE A 53 15.45 15.52 -22.57
CA ILE A 53 14.35 15.13 -21.69
C ILE A 53 14.80 15.32 -20.25
N GLN A 54 14.06 16.15 -19.51
CA GLN A 54 14.30 16.32 -18.08
C GLN A 54 13.63 15.18 -17.30
N GLY A 55 14.41 14.47 -16.48
CA GLY A 55 13.93 13.35 -15.66
C GLY A 55 13.87 12.01 -16.42
N MET A 56 13.11 11.06 -15.88
CA MET A 56 12.93 9.75 -16.52
C MET A 56 12.02 9.90 -17.75
N PRO A 57 12.41 9.40 -18.94
CA PRO A 57 11.59 9.49 -20.12
C PRO A 57 10.35 8.59 -20.00
N VAL A 58 9.17 9.18 -20.20
CA VAL A 58 7.86 8.53 -20.21
C VAL A 58 7.27 8.68 -21.60
N MET A 59 6.92 7.57 -22.23
CA MET A 59 6.58 7.54 -23.66
C MET A 59 5.48 6.52 -23.98
N PRO A 60 4.94 6.51 -25.21
CA PRO A 60 4.03 5.47 -25.63
C PRO A 60 4.77 4.13 -25.79
N ILE A 61 4.02 3.03 -25.70
CA ILE A 61 4.59 1.67 -25.58
C ILE A 61 5.42 1.28 -26.81
N ASP A 62 5.01 1.68 -28.01
CA ASP A 62 5.75 1.42 -29.25
C ASP A 62 7.13 2.08 -29.24
N LEU A 63 7.23 3.34 -28.80
CA LEU A 63 8.51 4.02 -28.66
C LEU A 63 9.36 3.40 -27.54
N ALA A 64 8.73 2.98 -26.44
CA ALA A 64 9.42 2.31 -25.34
C ALA A 64 10.03 0.96 -25.79
N VAL A 65 9.33 0.21 -26.63
CA VAL A 65 9.84 -1.01 -27.27
C VAL A 65 10.91 -0.71 -28.31
N ALA A 66 10.79 0.40 -29.04
CA ALA A 66 11.79 0.84 -30.03
C ALA A 66 13.16 1.18 -29.40
N LEU A 67 13.23 1.43 -28.09
CA LEU A 67 14.49 1.50 -27.33
C LEU A 67 15.24 0.17 -27.26
N GLN A 68 14.62 -0.94 -27.68
CA GLN A 68 15.15 -2.30 -27.65
C GLN A 68 15.69 -2.70 -26.26
N PRO A 69 14.88 -2.61 -25.19
CA PRO A 69 15.34 -3.03 -23.87
C PRO A 69 15.60 -4.55 -23.82
N ASP A 70 16.49 -4.97 -22.93
CA ASP A 70 16.70 -6.40 -22.64
C ASP A 70 15.48 -7.00 -21.92
N ILE A 71 14.80 -6.20 -21.09
CA ILE A 71 13.65 -6.62 -20.28
C ILE A 71 12.54 -5.56 -20.32
N ILE A 72 11.30 -6.01 -20.41
CA ILE A 72 10.13 -5.20 -20.06
C ILE A 72 9.55 -5.66 -18.72
N VAL A 73 9.29 -4.73 -17.81
CA VAL A 73 8.57 -5.00 -16.57
C VAL A 73 7.16 -4.43 -16.67
N ILE A 74 6.13 -5.26 -16.50
CA ILE A 74 4.74 -4.81 -16.48
C ILE A 74 4.34 -4.51 -15.04
N ALA A 75 4.20 -3.22 -14.72
CA ALA A 75 3.96 -2.70 -13.38
C ALA A 75 2.47 -2.52 -13.08
N THR A 76 1.71 -3.62 -13.13
CA THR A 76 0.32 -3.63 -12.66
C THR A 76 -0.04 -4.99 -12.08
N THR A 77 -0.90 -4.99 -11.06
CA THR A 77 -1.47 -6.20 -10.46
C THR A 77 -2.81 -6.59 -11.08
N ASP A 78 -3.43 -5.67 -11.83
CA ASP A 78 -4.68 -5.92 -12.52
C ASP A 78 -4.47 -6.89 -13.69
N PRO A 79 -5.16 -8.03 -13.73
CA PRO A 79 -4.95 -9.03 -14.78
C PRO A 79 -5.25 -8.49 -16.17
N GLU A 80 -6.33 -7.73 -16.37
CA GLU A 80 -6.73 -7.28 -17.70
C GLU A 80 -5.73 -6.26 -18.28
N LYS A 81 -5.36 -5.25 -17.49
CA LYS A 81 -4.31 -4.29 -17.83
C LYS A 81 -2.98 -4.98 -18.10
N SER A 82 -2.61 -5.97 -17.28
CA SER A 82 -1.35 -6.71 -17.45
C SER A 82 -1.30 -7.42 -18.82
N HIS A 83 -2.36 -8.14 -19.20
CA HIS A 83 -2.44 -8.79 -20.51
C HIS A 83 -2.49 -7.78 -21.66
N ALA A 84 -3.19 -6.66 -21.49
CA ALA A 84 -3.26 -5.60 -22.50
C ALA A 84 -1.87 -4.99 -22.78
N LEU A 85 -1.12 -4.64 -21.73
CA LEU A 85 0.23 -4.10 -21.85
C LEU A 85 1.19 -5.12 -22.49
N GLN A 86 1.10 -6.39 -22.11
CA GLN A 86 1.87 -7.47 -22.73
C GLN A 86 1.57 -7.58 -24.23
N TYR A 87 0.29 -7.59 -24.61
CA TYR A 87 -0.13 -7.66 -26.00
C TYR A 87 0.40 -6.46 -26.81
N MET A 88 0.33 -5.24 -26.26
CA MET A 88 0.85 -4.04 -26.90
C MET A 88 2.37 -4.13 -27.12
N ALA A 89 3.13 -4.59 -26.12
CA ALA A 89 4.58 -4.76 -26.25
C ALA A 89 4.95 -5.78 -27.33
N ILE A 90 4.28 -6.94 -27.37
CA ILE A 90 4.50 -7.98 -28.38
C ILE A 90 4.12 -7.47 -29.78
N ARG A 91 3.01 -6.75 -29.91
CA ARG A 91 2.57 -6.15 -31.18
C ARG A 91 3.53 -5.09 -31.70
N ALA A 92 4.19 -4.36 -30.80
CA ALA A 92 5.27 -3.43 -31.14
C ALA A 92 6.59 -4.13 -31.49
N GLY A 93 6.65 -5.47 -31.43
CA GLY A 93 7.81 -6.27 -31.83
C GLY A 93 8.74 -6.67 -30.70
N PHE A 94 8.33 -6.53 -29.43
CA PHE A 94 9.13 -7.00 -28.30
C PHE A 94 9.12 -8.53 -28.19
N LEU A 95 10.30 -9.14 -28.19
CA LEU A 95 10.48 -10.61 -28.16
C LEU A 95 11.38 -11.09 -27.01
N ASN A 96 11.89 -10.18 -26.18
CA ASN A 96 12.77 -10.52 -25.06
C ASN A 96 11.96 -10.81 -23.77
N ASP A 97 12.65 -10.90 -22.63
CA ASP A 97 12.06 -11.26 -21.35
C ASP A 97 11.04 -10.21 -20.86
N ILE A 98 9.87 -10.69 -20.43
CA ILE A 98 8.86 -9.86 -19.74
C ILE A 98 8.73 -10.34 -18.30
N ILE A 99 8.86 -9.41 -17.35
CA ILE A 99 8.63 -9.64 -15.92
C ILE A 99 7.26 -9.06 -15.55
N PHE A 100 6.45 -9.87 -14.87
CA PHE A 100 5.13 -9.48 -14.40
C PHE A 100 5.16 -9.19 -12.90
N ILE A 101 4.90 -7.94 -12.51
CA ILE A 101 4.85 -7.57 -11.08
C ILE A 101 3.72 -8.31 -10.36
N ARG A 102 2.59 -8.53 -11.04
CA ARG A 102 1.49 -9.37 -10.53
C ARG A 102 1.97 -10.73 -10.02
N ASP A 103 2.76 -11.45 -10.82
CA ASP A 103 3.23 -12.79 -10.47
C ASP A 103 4.19 -12.76 -9.29
N LEU A 104 5.06 -11.74 -9.24
CA LEU A 104 5.95 -11.51 -8.13
C LEU A 104 5.17 -11.22 -6.83
N CYS A 105 4.15 -10.37 -6.87
CA CYS A 105 3.31 -10.07 -5.71
C CYS A 105 2.50 -11.27 -5.22
N GLN A 106 2.10 -12.19 -6.12
CA GLN A 106 1.40 -13.42 -5.75
C GLN A 106 2.31 -14.42 -5.05
N GLN A 107 3.61 -14.44 -5.39
CA GLN A 107 4.57 -15.39 -4.85
C GLN A 107 5.33 -14.85 -3.63
N PHE A 108 5.62 -13.55 -3.64
CA PHE A 108 6.45 -12.88 -2.65
C PHE A 108 5.73 -11.63 -2.13
N SER A 109 5.52 -11.56 -0.82
CA SER A 109 4.92 -10.41 -0.16
C SER A 109 5.91 -9.77 0.81
N ALA A 110 6.25 -8.50 0.53
CA ALA A 110 7.03 -7.65 1.42
C ALA A 110 6.29 -7.43 2.75
N THR A 111 4.98 -7.18 2.70
CA THR A 111 4.10 -7.03 3.85
C THR A 111 4.17 -8.25 4.77
N CYS A 112 4.04 -9.47 4.22
CA CYS A 112 4.19 -10.71 4.99
C CYS A 112 5.59 -10.84 5.62
N ASN A 113 6.65 -10.40 4.93
CA ASN A 113 8.01 -10.42 5.46
C ASN A 113 8.16 -9.49 6.67
N VAL A 114 7.66 -8.26 6.55
CA VAL A 114 7.69 -7.23 7.59
C VAL A 114 6.90 -7.71 8.80
N LEU A 115 5.65 -8.15 8.62
CA LEU A 115 4.80 -8.68 9.70
C LEU A 115 5.51 -9.80 10.47
N ARG A 116 6.03 -10.82 9.77
CA ARG A 116 6.74 -11.95 10.40
C ARG A 116 8.01 -11.51 11.14
N ARG A 117 8.71 -10.48 10.66
CA ARG A 117 9.92 -9.96 11.32
C ARG A 117 9.57 -9.15 12.56
N ILE A 118 8.56 -8.30 12.47
CA ILE A 118 8.11 -7.43 13.57
C ILE A 118 7.51 -8.28 14.69
N CYS A 119 6.58 -9.20 14.40
CA CYS A 119 6.00 -10.07 15.41
C CYS A 119 7.09 -10.87 16.16
N ARG A 120 8.05 -11.46 15.44
CA ARG A 120 9.19 -12.15 16.07
C ARG A 120 10.04 -11.22 16.93
N ARG A 121 10.27 -9.99 16.48
CA ARG A 121 11.05 -8.99 17.23
C ARG A 121 10.34 -8.58 18.51
N LEU A 122 9.06 -8.23 18.44
CA LEU A 122 8.24 -7.82 19.58
C LEU A 122 8.12 -8.94 20.61
N THR A 123 7.90 -10.19 20.17
CA THR A 123 7.87 -11.36 21.04
C THR A 123 9.23 -11.61 21.70
N GLY A 124 10.33 -11.55 20.94
CA GLY A 124 11.68 -11.75 21.48
C GLY A 124 12.14 -10.66 22.46
N LEU A 125 11.56 -9.46 22.38
CA LEU A 125 11.78 -8.38 23.34
C LEU A 125 10.78 -8.36 24.50
N CYS A 126 9.82 -9.29 24.52
CA CYS A 126 8.74 -9.34 25.50
C CYS A 126 7.96 -8.00 25.61
N ILE A 127 7.73 -7.32 24.49
CA ILE A 127 6.93 -6.08 24.49
C ILE A 127 5.51 -6.43 24.94
N GLU A 128 4.98 -5.76 25.96
CA GLU A 128 3.64 -5.99 26.50
C GLU A 128 2.55 -5.40 25.59
N GLY A 129 1.30 -5.83 25.76
CA GLY A 129 0.14 -5.28 25.05
C GLY A 129 -0.46 -6.20 23.97
N ASN A 130 -1.63 -5.82 23.48
CA ASN A 130 -2.42 -6.56 22.51
C ASN A 130 -2.02 -6.25 21.07
N VAL A 131 -2.66 -6.91 20.12
CA VAL A 131 -2.53 -6.64 18.69
C VAL A 131 -3.83 -6.03 18.18
N ALA A 132 -3.75 -5.06 17.27
CA ALA A 132 -4.93 -4.54 16.60
C ALA A 132 -4.73 -4.43 15.08
N GLU A 133 -5.84 -4.52 14.36
CA GLU A 133 -5.94 -4.20 12.94
C GLU A 133 -7.11 -3.24 12.72
N LEU A 134 -6.86 -2.13 12.02
CA LEU A 134 -7.87 -1.17 11.60
C LEU A 134 -8.01 -1.19 10.09
N GLY A 135 -9.17 -1.67 9.61
CA GLY A 135 -9.40 -2.01 8.20
C GLY A 135 -8.98 -3.46 7.93
N CYS A 136 -9.89 -4.41 8.16
CA CYS A 136 -9.64 -5.84 8.09
C CYS A 136 -10.08 -6.46 6.76
N TYR A 137 -11.12 -5.90 6.13
CA TYR A 137 -11.77 -6.42 4.93
C TYR A 137 -12.09 -7.93 5.06
N ARG A 138 -11.45 -8.77 4.24
CA ARG A 138 -11.64 -10.24 4.25
C ARG A 138 -10.71 -10.97 5.23
N GLY A 139 -9.86 -10.23 5.95
CA GLY A 139 -8.97 -10.76 6.98
C GLY A 139 -7.63 -11.30 6.48
N ASP A 140 -7.12 -10.84 5.32
CA ASP A 140 -5.87 -11.33 4.72
C ASP A 140 -4.63 -11.07 5.58
N THR A 141 -4.64 -9.99 6.35
CA THR A 141 -3.62 -9.70 7.37
C THR A 141 -4.04 -10.25 8.73
N SER A 142 -5.33 -10.20 9.08
CA SER A 142 -5.87 -10.63 10.38
C SER A 142 -5.47 -12.05 10.76
N TRP A 143 -5.62 -13.03 9.85
CA TRP A 143 -5.28 -14.43 10.16
C TRP A 143 -3.79 -14.60 10.42
N GLN A 144 -2.95 -13.80 9.76
CA GLN A 144 -1.50 -13.83 9.96
C GLN A 144 -1.12 -13.25 11.32
N LEU A 145 -1.71 -12.12 11.71
CA LEU A 145 -1.51 -11.54 13.04
C LEU A 145 -1.93 -12.52 14.13
N ASN A 146 -3.10 -13.15 13.98
CA ASN A 146 -3.60 -14.16 14.91
C ASN A 146 -2.67 -15.38 15.01
N ALA A 147 -2.13 -15.85 13.88
CA ALA A 147 -1.17 -16.96 13.86
C ALA A 147 0.20 -16.59 14.44
N LEU A 148 0.68 -15.37 14.21
CA LEU A 148 2.02 -14.91 14.59
C LEU A 148 2.10 -14.47 16.05
N MET A 149 0.98 -14.06 16.64
CA MET A 149 0.87 -13.56 18.02
C MET A 149 -0.28 -14.26 18.77
N PRO A 150 -0.29 -15.60 18.84
CA PRO A 150 -1.46 -16.38 19.29
C PRO A 150 -1.79 -16.22 20.78
N ASP A 151 -0.87 -15.72 21.59
CA ASP A 151 -1.07 -15.53 23.04
C ASP A 151 -1.63 -14.14 23.40
N ARG A 152 -1.93 -13.31 22.39
CA ARG A 152 -2.41 -11.93 22.59
C ARG A 152 -3.80 -11.77 22.00
N ARG A 153 -4.59 -10.89 22.62
CA ARG A 153 -5.86 -10.49 22.01
C ARG A 153 -5.58 -9.77 20.70
N LEU A 154 -6.35 -10.11 19.67
CA LEU A 154 -6.38 -9.46 18.38
C LEU A 154 -7.68 -8.70 18.23
N TYR A 155 -7.60 -7.38 18.30
CA TYR A 155 -8.74 -6.48 18.08
C TYR A 155 -8.86 -6.15 16.59
N LEU A 156 -9.99 -6.47 15.99
CA LEU A 156 -10.26 -6.26 14.56
C LEU A 156 -11.32 -5.18 14.39
N PHE A 157 -10.92 -4.01 13.91
CA PHE A 157 -11.81 -2.89 13.66
C PHE A 157 -12.12 -2.81 12.17
N ASP A 158 -13.40 -2.89 11.84
CA ASP A 158 -13.89 -2.74 10.47
C ASP A 158 -15.38 -2.37 10.50
N THR A 159 -15.86 -1.65 9.50
CA THR A 159 -17.28 -1.36 9.34
C THR A 159 -18.05 -2.61 8.89
N PHE A 160 -17.39 -3.51 8.16
CA PHE A 160 -17.94 -4.61 7.36
C PHE A 160 -18.96 -4.15 6.30
N GLU A 161 -19.07 -2.85 6.10
CA GLU A 161 -19.99 -2.20 5.15
C GLU A 161 -19.21 -1.42 4.06
N GLY A 162 -17.89 -1.47 4.08
CA GLY A 162 -17.01 -0.67 3.23
C GLY A 162 -16.76 0.72 3.81
N PHE A 163 -16.34 1.67 2.98
CA PHE A 163 -16.09 3.03 3.45
C PHE A 163 -17.36 3.70 3.98
N ASP A 164 -17.27 4.27 5.19
CA ASP A 164 -18.38 4.99 5.82
C ASP A 164 -18.61 6.33 5.11
N PRO A 165 -19.87 6.74 4.89
CA PRO A 165 -20.19 8.03 4.25
C PRO A 165 -19.50 9.24 4.90
N ARG A 166 -19.29 9.21 6.23
CA ARG A 166 -18.59 10.28 6.95
C ARG A 166 -17.14 10.43 6.51
N ASP A 167 -16.48 9.32 6.23
CA ASP A 167 -15.07 9.31 5.81
C ASP A 167 -14.94 9.73 4.36
N THR A 168 -15.81 9.24 3.48
CA THR A 168 -15.80 9.64 2.06
C THR A 168 -16.20 11.10 1.86
N ALA A 169 -17.10 11.64 2.69
CA ALA A 169 -17.43 13.06 2.67
C ALA A 169 -16.19 13.91 3.03
N LYS A 170 -15.38 13.45 4.00
CA LYS A 170 -14.16 14.15 4.37
C LYS A 170 -13.08 14.06 3.29
N GLU A 171 -12.94 12.91 2.63
CA GLU A 171 -12.03 12.76 1.49
C GLU A 171 -12.35 13.74 0.37
N GLN A 172 -13.64 13.94 0.06
CA GLN A 172 -14.10 14.92 -0.92
C GLN A 172 -13.83 16.36 -0.48
N GLU A 173 -14.10 16.68 0.79
CA GLU A 173 -13.81 18.00 1.38
C GLU A 173 -12.32 18.36 1.27
N LEU A 174 -11.45 17.38 1.51
CA LEU A 174 -9.99 17.56 1.48
C LEU A 174 -9.37 17.31 0.10
N ALA A 175 -10.17 16.96 -0.91
CA ALA A 175 -9.72 16.56 -2.25
C ALA A 175 -8.61 15.48 -2.22
N CYS A 176 -8.73 14.53 -1.29
CA CYS A 176 -7.72 13.51 -1.02
C CYS A 176 -7.87 12.25 -1.88
N SER A 177 -9.10 11.92 -2.27
CA SER A 177 -9.41 10.79 -3.17
C SER A 177 -10.83 10.89 -3.73
N ASN A 178 -11.14 10.01 -4.68
CA ASN A 178 -12.49 9.79 -5.20
C ASN A 178 -13.18 8.58 -4.53
N ALA A 179 -12.87 8.32 -3.26
CA ALA A 179 -13.45 7.19 -2.53
C ALA A 179 -14.99 7.33 -2.44
N GLU A 180 -15.69 6.22 -2.67
CA GLU A 180 -17.16 6.16 -2.64
C GLU A 180 -17.66 5.35 -1.43
N ALA A 181 -18.77 5.79 -0.85
CA ALA A 181 -19.37 5.10 0.28
C ALA A 181 -19.74 3.67 -0.10
N GLY A 182 -19.44 2.71 0.77
CA GLY A 182 -19.65 1.29 0.50
C GLY A 182 -18.64 0.65 -0.47
N GLN A 183 -17.66 1.41 -0.98
CA GLN A 183 -16.50 0.81 -1.66
C GLN A 183 -15.78 -0.12 -0.68
N PHE A 184 -15.33 -1.27 -1.18
CA PHE A 184 -14.83 -2.40 -0.36
C PHE A 184 -15.86 -3.03 0.59
N SER A 185 -17.16 -2.88 0.30
CA SER A 185 -18.20 -3.70 0.92
C SER A 185 -18.05 -5.19 0.56
N GLY A 186 -18.76 -6.05 1.30
CA GLY A 186 -18.76 -7.50 1.08
C GLY A 186 -17.73 -8.27 1.90
N ALA A 187 -17.16 -7.63 2.92
CA ALA A 187 -16.56 -8.33 4.05
C ALA A 187 -17.67 -9.03 4.85
N ASP A 188 -17.32 -10.16 5.47
CA ASP A 188 -18.25 -11.02 6.19
C ASP A 188 -17.54 -11.50 7.46
N GLU A 189 -18.11 -11.16 8.61
CA GLU A 189 -17.52 -11.43 9.92
C GLU A 189 -17.35 -12.93 10.18
N GLU A 190 -18.34 -13.74 9.79
CA GLU A 190 -18.30 -15.19 9.99
C GLU A 190 -17.19 -15.80 9.15
N LYS A 191 -17.11 -15.44 7.86
CA LYS A 191 -16.05 -15.90 6.96
C LYS A 191 -14.68 -15.42 7.38
N LEU A 192 -14.57 -14.19 7.91
CA LEU A 192 -13.32 -13.70 8.48
C LEU A 192 -12.92 -14.56 9.68
N MET A 193 -13.84 -14.81 10.62
CA MET A 193 -13.58 -15.63 11.80
C MET A 193 -13.23 -17.08 11.47
N GLU A 194 -13.81 -17.64 10.40
CA GLU A 194 -13.45 -18.98 9.91
C GLU A 194 -11.97 -19.11 9.54
N ARG A 195 -11.32 -18.02 9.13
CA ARG A 195 -9.91 -17.99 8.77
C ARG A 195 -8.97 -17.92 9.98
N MET A 196 -9.47 -17.59 11.16
CA MET A 196 -8.64 -17.35 12.35
C MET A 196 -8.22 -18.67 13.01
N PRO A 197 -6.90 -18.94 13.16
CA PRO A 197 -6.42 -20.16 13.81
C PRO A 197 -6.67 -20.22 15.32
N VAL A 198 -6.77 -19.07 16.00
CA VAL A 198 -6.98 -18.94 17.45
C VAL A 198 -8.14 -17.97 17.69
N LYS A 199 -9.36 -18.45 17.45
CA LYS A 199 -10.59 -17.63 17.41
C LYS A 199 -10.91 -16.98 18.76
N GLU A 200 -10.56 -17.64 19.85
CA GLU A 200 -10.85 -17.22 21.23
C GLU A 200 -10.08 -15.94 21.62
N GLN A 201 -9.03 -15.61 20.86
CA GLN A 201 -8.24 -14.39 21.05
C GLN A 201 -8.72 -13.23 20.17
N VAL A 202 -9.66 -13.47 19.25
CA VAL A 202 -10.11 -12.46 18.30
C VAL A 202 -11.34 -11.74 18.84
N ILE A 203 -11.28 -10.41 18.82
CA ILE A 203 -12.36 -9.53 19.27
C ILE A 203 -12.69 -8.61 18.11
N ILE A 204 -13.85 -8.83 17.49
CA ILE A 204 -14.35 -7.97 16.41
C ILE A 204 -15.01 -6.73 17.01
N LYS A 205 -14.58 -5.57 16.53
CA LYS A 205 -15.08 -4.24 16.86
C LYS A 205 -15.76 -3.66 15.62
N LYS A 206 -16.94 -4.20 15.32
CA LYS A 206 -17.74 -3.82 14.15
C LYS A 206 -18.29 -2.40 14.28
N GLY A 207 -18.10 -1.60 13.25
CA GLY A 207 -18.70 -0.29 13.10
C GLY A 207 -17.67 0.76 12.70
N TRP A 208 -18.11 2.02 12.70
CA TRP A 208 -17.25 3.13 12.33
C TRP A 208 -16.24 3.46 13.44
N PHE A 209 -14.98 3.59 13.06
CA PHE A 209 -13.92 4.02 13.96
C PHE A 209 -13.88 5.56 13.99
N PRO A 210 -13.78 6.23 15.16
CA PRO A 210 -13.36 5.72 16.47
C PRO A 210 -14.48 5.27 17.42
N GLU A 211 -15.76 5.32 17.02
CA GLU A 211 -16.89 4.98 17.91
C GLU A 211 -16.79 3.56 18.48
N THR A 212 -16.14 2.65 17.75
CA THR A 212 -15.91 1.25 18.17
C THR A 212 -14.82 1.08 19.23
N ALA A 213 -14.06 2.12 19.56
CA ALA A 213 -12.96 2.09 20.52
C ALA A 213 -13.30 2.72 21.90
N PHE A 214 -14.57 3.03 22.15
CA PHE A 214 -15.06 3.75 23.34
C PHE A 214 -14.89 3.04 24.70
N ASP A 215 -14.49 1.77 24.71
CA ASP A 215 -14.34 0.93 25.91
C ASP A 215 -12.92 0.36 26.02
N MET A 216 -11.95 1.03 25.40
CA MET A 216 -10.59 0.56 25.21
C MET A 216 -9.54 1.54 25.69
N GLU A 217 -9.90 2.44 26.60
CA GLU A 217 -9.00 3.46 27.13
C GLU A 217 -7.81 2.85 27.90
N ASP A 218 -8.05 1.75 28.61
CA ASP A 218 -7.05 1.05 29.43
C ASP A 218 -6.27 -0.03 28.65
N GLU A 219 -6.61 -0.24 27.37
CA GLU A 219 -5.92 -1.21 26.52
C GLU A 219 -4.55 -0.68 26.07
N THR A 220 -3.56 -1.55 26.08
CA THR A 220 -2.20 -1.26 25.59
C THR A 220 -1.88 -2.17 24.42
N PHE A 221 -1.14 -1.69 23.42
CA PHE A 221 -0.85 -2.42 22.19
C PHE A 221 0.66 -2.60 21.95
N ALA A 222 1.06 -3.82 21.58
CA ALA A 222 2.41 -4.10 21.11
C ALA A 222 2.56 -3.84 19.61
N LEU A 223 1.50 -4.12 18.84
CA LEU A 223 1.47 -4.02 17.39
C LEU A 223 0.09 -3.55 16.92
N VAL A 224 0.06 -2.55 16.06
CA VAL A 224 -1.15 -2.12 15.36
C VAL A 224 -0.87 -2.11 13.86
N TYR A 225 -1.73 -2.74 13.07
CA TYR A 225 -1.71 -2.65 11.61
C TYR A 225 -2.88 -1.78 11.14
N MET A 226 -2.61 -0.70 10.42
CA MET A 226 -3.61 0.26 9.96
C MET A 226 -3.66 0.26 8.42
N ASP A 227 -4.82 -0.11 7.88
CA ASP A 227 -5.12 -0.20 6.45
C ASP A 227 -6.54 0.31 6.16
N ALA A 228 -6.82 1.53 6.63
CA ALA A 228 -8.14 2.15 6.48
C ALA A 228 -8.26 3.03 5.23
N CYS A 229 -7.17 3.23 4.48
CA CYS A 229 -7.05 3.99 3.22
C CYS A 229 -7.42 5.49 3.27
N LEU A 230 -8.27 5.95 4.19
CA LEU A 230 -8.86 7.29 4.17
C LEU A 230 -8.34 8.17 5.33
N TYR A 231 -8.51 9.48 5.21
CA TYR A 231 -8.07 10.49 6.17
C TYR A 231 -8.63 10.25 7.57
N ASN A 232 -9.96 10.28 7.73
CA ASN A 232 -10.61 10.21 9.05
C ASN A 232 -10.22 8.98 9.88
N PRO A 233 -10.31 7.74 9.35
CA PRO A 233 -9.95 6.57 10.13
C PRO A 233 -8.45 6.48 10.38
N THR A 234 -7.61 6.99 9.47
CA THR A 234 -6.16 7.09 9.71
C THR A 234 -5.84 8.08 10.84
N PHE A 235 -6.40 9.30 10.76
CA PHE A 235 -6.18 10.35 11.75
C PHE A 235 -6.66 9.90 13.13
N SER A 236 -7.90 9.43 13.20
CA SER A 236 -8.51 8.96 14.46
C SER A 236 -7.77 7.73 15.00
N GLY A 237 -7.37 6.82 14.12
CA GLY A 237 -6.61 5.62 14.47
C GLY A 237 -5.27 5.96 15.10
N LEU A 238 -4.48 6.83 14.48
CA LEU A 238 -3.20 7.26 15.04
C LEU A 238 -3.39 8.04 16.34
N GLU A 239 -4.39 8.93 16.43
CA GLU A 239 -4.71 9.67 17.65
C GLU A 239 -5.11 8.74 18.81
N PHE A 240 -5.80 7.63 18.52
CA PHE A 240 -6.20 6.64 19.51
C PHE A 240 -5.06 5.68 19.88
N PHE A 241 -4.43 5.03 18.89
CA PHE A 241 -3.49 3.94 19.11
C PHE A 241 -2.12 4.44 19.57
N PHE A 242 -1.61 5.54 19.02
CA PHE A 242 -0.25 6.02 19.33
C PHE A 242 0.00 6.19 20.83
N PRO A 243 -0.83 6.93 21.61
CA PRO A 243 -0.61 7.06 23.06
C PRO A 243 -0.82 5.76 23.86
N ARG A 244 -1.37 4.71 23.23
CA ARG A 244 -1.65 3.40 23.84
C ARG A 244 -0.67 2.31 23.40
N MET A 245 0.35 2.67 22.63
CA MET A 245 1.40 1.73 22.30
C MET A 245 2.29 1.48 23.52
N ALA A 246 2.61 0.22 23.77
CA ALA A 246 3.67 -0.11 24.70
C ALA A 246 4.99 0.48 24.22
N ARG A 247 5.91 0.75 25.16
CA ARG A 247 7.27 1.17 24.84
C ARG A 247 7.95 0.16 23.91
N GLY A 248 8.46 0.62 22.76
CA GLY A 248 9.03 -0.23 21.72
C GLY A 248 7.99 -0.95 20.84
N GLY A 249 6.70 -0.70 21.06
CA GLY A 249 5.61 -1.12 20.21
C GLY A 249 5.63 -0.44 18.85
N VAL A 250 4.95 -1.04 17.88
CA VAL A 250 5.03 -0.63 16.48
C VAL A 250 3.64 -0.46 15.88
N ILE A 251 3.45 0.63 15.13
CA ILE A 251 2.31 0.80 14.22
C ILE A 251 2.82 0.61 12.80
N LEU A 252 2.20 -0.28 12.04
CA LEU A 252 2.39 -0.43 10.60
C LEU A 252 1.23 0.30 9.91
N LEU A 253 1.54 1.41 9.24
CA LEU A 253 0.57 2.24 8.52
C LEU A 253 0.72 2.00 7.02
N LYS A 254 -0.30 1.40 6.40
CA LYS A 254 -0.29 1.14 4.96
C LYS A 254 -0.70 2.38 4.16
N GLY A 255 -0.12 2.53 2.97
CA GLY A 255 -0.52 3.57 2.01
C GLY A 255 -0.06 4.97 2.39
N GLY A 256 1.01 5.10 3.19
CA GLY A 256 1.48 6.38 3.71
C GLY A 256 1.87 7.43 2.65
N ARG A 257 2.10 6.99 1.40
CA ARG A 257 2.40 7.86 0.25
C ARG A 257 1.63 7.47 -1.02
N HIS A 258 0.56 6.70 -0.89
CA HIS A 258 -0.14 6.19 -2.06
C HIS A 258 -0.86 7.32 -2.81
N VAL A 259 -0.47 7.56 -4.07
CA VAL A 259 -0.95 8.69 -4.89
C VAL A 259 -2.48 8.69 -5.09
N GLY A 260 -3.13 7.53 -5.07
CA GLY A 260 -4.59 7.41 -5.21
C GLY A 260 -5.39 7.66 -3.92
N TYR A 261 -4.73 7.71 -2.76
CA TYR A 261 -5.34 7.88 -1.44
C TYR A 261 -4.53 8.88 -0.61
N GLY A 262 -4.64 10.17 -0.95
CA GLY A 262 -3.92 11.25 -0.28
C GLY A 262 -4.31 11.44 1.18
N GLY A 263 -5.45 10.88 1.60
CA GLY A 263 -6.00 11.04 2.95
C GLY A 263 -5.06 10.52 4.05
N VAL A 264 -4.35 9.42 3.80
CA VAL A 264 -3.38 8.85 4.77
C VAL A 264 -2.22 9.83 5.00
N ALA A 265 -1.63 10.33 3.92
CA ALA A 265 -0.53 11.30 4.00
C ALA A 265 -1.00 12.59 4.69
N LYS A 266 -2.19 13.09 4.31
CA LYS A 266 -2.77 14.29 4.92
C LYS A 266 -3.06 14.13 6.41
N ALA A 267 -3.55 12.96 6.84
CA ALA A 267 -3.77 12.66 8.25
C ALA A 267 -2.48 12.68 9.06
N VAL A 268 -1.39 12.10 8.50
CA VAL A 268 -0.06 12.14 9.10
C VAL A 268 0.45 13.58 9.21
N GLU A 269 0.38 14.36 8.13
CA GLU A 269 0.80 15.78 8.13
C GLU A 269 0.08 16.59 9.21
N ASP A 270 -1.24 16.42 9.34
CA ASP A 270 -2.04 17.17 10.31
C ASP A 270 -1.74 16.72 11.75
N LEU A 271 -1.42 15.44 11.98
CA LEU A 271 -0.97 14.94 13.28
C LEU A 271 0.42 15.47 13.64
N GLU A 272 1.36 15.50 12.69
CA GLU A 272 2.69 16.04 12.91
C GLU A 272 2.65 17.55 13.20
N ALA A 273 1.76 18.29 12.53
CA ALA A 273 1.51 19.69 12.83
C ALA A 273 0.91 19.90 14.23
N LYS A 274 0.05 18.98 14.69
CA LYS A 274 -0.63 19.07 15.99
C LYS A 274 0.23 18.64 17.17
N TYR A 275 1.00 17.56 17.02
CA TYR A 275 1.69 16.87 18.13
C TYR A 275 3.21 16.79 17.98
N GLY A 276 3.75 17.18 16.82
CA GLY A 276 5.17 17.06 16.48
C GLY A 276 5.47 15.84 15.60
N ALA A 277 6.68 15.83 15.03
CA ALA A 277 7.08 14.85 14.03
C ALA A 277 7.03 13.41 14.55
N LEU A 278 6.52 12.50 13.72
CA LEU A 278 6.50 11.07 13.98
C LEU A 278 7.74 10.43 13.34
N LEU A 279 8.45 9.58 14.10
CA LEU A 279 9.53 8.80 13.51
C LEU A 279 8.95 7.68 12.64
N MET A 280 8.80 7.98 11.35
CA MET A 280 8.33 7.04 10.33
C MET A 280 9.50 6.43 9.57
N LEU A 281 9.56 5.10 9.57
CA LEU A 281 10.55 4.32 8.85
C LEU A 281 9.86 3.56 7.71
N PRO A 282 10.38 3.59 6.47
CA PRO A 282 9.78 2.81 5.39
C PRO A 282 9.96 1.32 5.67
N ALA A 283 8.87 0.57 5.59
CA ALA A 283 8.93 -0.90 5.69
C ALA A 283 9.40 -1.55 4.37
N GLY A 284 9.37 -0.78 3.28
CA GLY A 284 9.68 -1.22 1.92
C GLY A 284 8.54 -2.03 1.30
N GLY A 285 8.61 -2.23 -0.02
CA GLY A 285 7.56 -2.91 -0.78
C GLY A 285 6.81 -1.96 -1.71
N LEU A 286 5.79 -2.49 -2.39
CA LEU A 286 5.01 -1.79 -3.42
C LEU A 286 3.79 -1.04 -2.87
N ASP A 287 3.50 -1.17 -1.57
CA ASP A 287 2.28 -0.67 -0.91
C ASP A 287 2.53 0.55 0.00
N ASP A 288 3.73 1.14 -0.04
CA ASP A 288 4.14 2.30 0.75
C ASP A 288 3.85 2.17 2.26
N THR A 289 4.03 0.97 2.81
CA THR A 289 3.86 0.73 4.24
C THR A 289 4.95 1.45 5.05
N LEU A 290 4.51 2.23 6.04
CA LEU A 290 5.35 2.94 7.01
C LEU A 290 5.31 2.24 8.36
N MET A 291 6.42 2.30 9.08
CA MET A 291 6.56 1.80 10.43
C MET A 291 6.78 2.97 11.38
N ILE A 292 5.91 3.11 12.38
CA ILE A 292 6.01 4.11 13.44
C ILE A 292 6.39 3.38 14.72
N VAL A 293 7.51 3.73 15.32
CA VAL A 293 8.00 3.10 16.56
C VAL A 293 7.67 4.00 17.74
N HIS A 294 6.99 3.44 18.75
CA HIS A 294 6.78 4.15 20.00
C HIS A 294 8.05 4.08 20.88
N PRO A 295 8.61 5.22 21.31
CA PRO A 295 9.85 5.28 22.11
C PRO A 295 9.72 4.72 23.54
#